data_AF-A0A3M1VU35-F1
#
_entry.id   AF-A0A3M1VU35-F1
#
_cell.length_a   1.000
_cell.length_b   1.000
_cell.length_c   1.000
_cell.angle_alpha   90.00
_cell.angle_beta   90.00
_cell.angle_gamma   90.00
#
_symmetry.space_group_name_H-M   'P 1'
#
loop_
_entity.id
_entity.type
_entity.pdbx_description
1 polymer ?
#
loop_
_entity_poly.entity_id
_entity_poly.type
_entity_poly.pdbx_seq_one_letter_code
_entity_poly.pdbx_strand_id
1 'polypeptide(L)'
;MNRPDPEIGCGFLDEAELEALLADRLADARRRAFEAHADGGCDPCALLRADVECWRQAAEETPERVRREYRASSAGLARTLRERLPDRADPRLRRRLAVAAAAAVLLVAIGVWFRPVPAPPRLALPGGATIALAPPPLLPSPVLRGEEAADGAWAAIASDYAAGRYRRAAARLARLERRRPGLEEAPFYRGVCLLLAGDPRGARDALARARSMSAARGMPTGSIDYYLGLAELASGHLAEGRAALVRCRDGGGPHADAASQVLDLLAGLGDQPPEGSTS
;
A
#
# COMPACT_ATOMS: atom_id res chain seq x y z
N MET A 1 -24.53 -25.31 24.23
CA MET A 1 -23.63 -24.37 24.93
C MET A 1 -22.24 -24.56 24.36
N ASN A 2 -21.81 -23.68 23.44
CA ASN A 2 -20.47 -23.66 22.87
C ASN A 2 -20.03 -22.21 22.68
N ARG A 3 -18.74 -21.97 22.93
CA ARG A 3 -18.05 -20.70 23.23
C ARG A 3 -17.46 -20.06 21.94
N PRO A 4 -16.93 -18.83 22.02
CA PRO A 4 -17.45 -17.59 21.46
C PRO A 4 -16.86 -17.21 20.08
N ASP A 5 -17.62 -16.45 19.30
CA ASP A 5 -17.13 -15.71 18.13
C ASP A 5 -16.19 -14.57 18.56
N PRO A 6 -15.22 -14.17 17.71
CA PRO A 6 -14.19 -13.20 18.07
C PRO A 6 -14.80 -11.82 18.35
N GLU A 7 -14.71 -11.39 19.60
CA GLU A 7 -14.96 -10.02 20.07
C GLU A 7 -14.05 -9.03 19.32
N ILE A 8 -14.53 -8.52 18.20
CA ILE A 8 -14.01 -7.30 17.58
C ILE A 8 -14.86 -6.16 18.15
N GLY A 9 -14.36 -5.55 19.22
CA GLY A 9 -14.90 -4.29 19.74
C GLY A 9 -15.38 -4.38 21.19
N CYS A 10 -15.34 -3.24 21.86
CA CYS A 10 -15.79 -3.06 23.25
C CYS A 10 -17.30 -3.28 23.46
N GLY A 11 -18.03 -3.74 22.43
CA GLY A 11 -19.49 -3.90 22.40
C GLY A 11 -20.26 -2.59 22.45
N PHE A 12 -19.59 -1.43 22.38
CA PHE A 12 -20.24 -0.14 22.55
C PHE A 12 -21.17 0.20 21.38
N LEU A 13 -20.81 -0.20 20.16
CA LEU A 13 -21.67 -0.11 18.98
C LEU A 13 -22.01 -1.53 18.54
N ASP A 14 -23.28 -1.76 18.19
CA ASP A 14 -23.65 -2.95 17.45
C ASP A 14 -23.25 -2.82 15.96
N GLU A 15 -23.42 -3.89 15.20
CA GLU A 15 -23.07 -3.94 13.78
C GLU A 15 -23.82 -2.89 12.94
N ALA A 16 -25.12 -2.66 13.24
CA ALA A 16 -25.93 -1.68 12.51
C ALA A 16 -25.52 -0.24 12.84
N GLU A 17 -25.17 0.03 14.09
CA GLU A 17 -24.63 1.31 14.53
C GLU A 17 -23.23 1.58 13.95
N LEU A 18 -22.39 0.54 13.81
CA LEU A 18 -21.10 0.62 13.15
C LEU A 18 -21.24 0.97 11.65
N GLU A 19 -22.14 0.29 10.93
CA GLU A 19 -22.45 0.62 9.54
C GLU A 19 -23.02 2.05 9.42
N ALA A 20 -23.88 2.46 10.36
CA ALA A 20 -24.41 3.81 10.39
C ALA A 20 -23.31 4.86 10.66
N LEU A 21 -22.32 4.55 11.51
CA LEU A 21 -21.18 5.42 11.78
C LEU A 21 -20.31 5.61 10.52
N LEU A 22 -19.98 4.51 9.84
CA LEU A 22 -19.18 4.53 8.60
C LEU A 22 -19.89 5.27 7.45
N ALA A 23 -21.22 5.16 7.37
CA ALA A 23 -22.02 5.84 6.35
C ALA A 23 -22.40 7.29 6.71
N ASP A 24 -21.90 7.83 7.83
CA ASP A 24 -22.26 9.14 8.36
C ASP A 24 -23.77 9.33 8.64
N ARG A 25 -24.45 8.24 9.01
CA ARG A 25 -25.89 8.17 9.32
C ARG A 25 -26.18 7.92 10.80
N LEU A 26 -25.16 7.72 11.64
CA LEU A 26 -25.34 7.54 13.07
C LEU A 26 -25.87 8.83 13.70
N ALA A 27 -26.93 8.72 14.49
CA ALA A 27 -27.54 9.86 15.18
C ALA A 27 -26.51 10.61 16.04
N ASP A 28 -26.52 11.95 16.00
CA ASP A 28 -25.52 12.80 16.67
C ASP A 28 -25.35 12.51 18.15
N ALA A 29 -26.46 12.24 18.86
CA ALA A 29 -26.42 11.90 20.27
C ALA A 29 -25.64 10.59 20.52
N ARG A 30 -25.81 9.61 19.64
CA ARG A 30 -25.13 8.31 19.73
C ARG A 30 -23.67 8.41 19.33
N ARG A 31 -23.36 9.21 18.30
CA ARG A 31 -21.98 9.52 17.90
C ARG A 31 -21.18 10.20 19.02
N ARG A 32 -21.76 11.23 19.67
CA ARG A 32 -21.12 11.91 20.81
C ARG A 32 -20.89 10.95 21.98
N ALA A 33 -21.81 10.02 22.23
CA ALA A 33 -21.62 9.01 23.27
C ALA A 33 -20.47 8.06 22.94
N PHE A 34 -20.31 7.66 21.66
CA PHE A 34 -19.18 6.88 21.19
C PHE A 34 -17.86 7.62 21.32
N GLU A 35 -17.80 8.88 20.91
CA GLU A 35 -16.60 9.73 21.03
C GLU A 35 -16.17 9.88 22.49
N ALA A 36 -17.11 10.20 23.39
CA ALA A 36 -16.85 10.30 24.81
C ALA A 36 -16.36 8.96 25.42
N HIS A 37 -16.88 7.84 24.94
CA HIS A 37 -16.44 6.51 25.38
C HIS A 37 -15.01 6.20 24.90
N ALA A 38 -14.70 6.50 23.64
CA ALA A 38 -13.35 6.36 23.09
C ALA A 38 -12.34 7.24 23.84
N ASP A 39 -12.70 8.50 24.14
CA ASP A 39 -11.87 9.43 24.93
C ASP A 39 -11.74 9.01 26.40
N GLY A 40 -12.69 8.22 26.91
CA GLY A 40 -12.68 7.64 28.25
C GLY A 40 -11.68 6.50 28.46
N GLY A 41 -10.83 6.19 27.48
CA GLY A 41 -9.75 5.20 27.60
C GLY A 41 -10.11 3.80 27.08
N CYS A 42 -11.09 3.68 26.19
CA CYS A 42 -11.42 2.41 25.55
C CYS A 42 -10.61 2.21 24.26
N ASP A 43 -9.48 1.50 24.34
CA ASP A 43 -8.55 1.31 23.21
C ASP A 43 -9.21 0.79 21.91
N PRO A 44 -10.09 -0.25 21.92
CA PRO A 44 -10.73 -0.72 20.70
C PRO A 44 -11.59 0.36 20.02
N CYS A 45 -12.27 1.16 20.84
CA CYS A 45 -13.22 2.16 20.37
C CYS A 45 -12.48 3.47 19.97
N ALA A 46 -11.28 3.73 20.52
CA ALA A 46 -10.35 4.75 20.03
C ALA A 46 -9.70 4.37 18.67
N LEU A 47 -9.31 3.12 18.48
CA LEU A 47 -8.81 2.60 17.19
C LEU A 47 -9.88 2.70 16.10
N LEU A 48 -11.10 2.26 16.40
CA LEU A 48 -12.22 2.35 15.48
C LEU A 48 -12.50 3.81 15.06
N ARG A 49 -12.42 4.77 16.01
CA ARG A 49 -12.57 6.20 15.68
C ARG A 49 -11.49 6.67 14.70
N ALA A 50 -10.23 6.31 14.94
CA ALA A 50 -9.12 6.68 14.06
C ALA A 50 -9.29 6.09 12.65
N ASP A 51 -9.77 4.85 12.54
CA ASP A 51 -10.06 4.20 11.26
C ASP A 51 -11.21 4.89 10.51
N VAL A 52 -12.31 5.24 11.20
CA VAL A 52 -13.43 5.98 10.61
C VAL A 52 -12.98 7.36 10.12
N GLU A 53 -12.14 8.07 10.88
CA GLU A 53 -11.57 9.36 10.50
C GLU A 53 -10.68 9.24 9.26
N CYS A 54 -9.80 8.23 9.23
CA CYS A 54 -8.94 7.92 8.09
C CYS A 54 -9.76 7.62 6.84
N TRP A 55 -10.82 6.80 6.98
CA TRP A 55 -11.75 6.52 5.88
C TRP A 55 -12.52 7.76 5.43
N ARG A 56 -12.96 8.63 6.35
CA ARG A 56 -13.62 9.91 5.98
C ARG A 56 -12.68 10.83 5.24
N GLN A 57 -11.45 11.01 5.70
CA GLN A 57 -10.44 11.82 5.00
C GLN A 57 -10.13 11.25 3.61
N ALA A 58 -9.91 9.94 3.50
CA ALA A 58 -9.74 9.28 2.21
C ALA A 58 -10.98 9.45 1.32
N ALA A 59 -12.17 9.34 1.90
CA ALA A 59 -13.45 9.57 1.24
C ALA A 59 -13.80 11.05 1.05
N GLU A 60 -12.98 12.02 1.45
CA GLU A 60 -13.11 13.43 1.09
C GLU A 60 -12.11 13.77 -0.03
N GLU A 61 -10.86 13.32 0.10
CA GLU A 61 -9.80 13.50 -0.89
C GLU A 61 -10.09 12.75 -2.21
N THR A 62 -10.65 11.54 -2.13
CA THR A 62 -10.94 10.72 -3.30
C THR A 62 -12.11 11.29 -4.12
N PRO A 63 -13.28 11.65 -3.56
CA PRO A 63 -14.35 12.25 -4.34
C PRO A 63 -14.06 13.69 -4.74
N GLU A 64 -13.26 14.51 -4.07
CA GLU A 64 -12.91 15.82 -4.64
C GLU A 64 -12.04 15.70 -5.89
N ARG A 65 -11.04 14.81 -5.86
CA ARG A 65 -10.20 14.54 -7.02
C ARG A 65 -10.98 13.85 -8.14
N VAL A 66 -11.76 12.83 -7.82
CA VAL A 66 -12.64 12.14 -8.78
C VAL A 66 -13.73 13.10 -9.27
N ARG A 67 -14.31 13.97 -8.45
CA ARG A 67 -15.27 15.01 -8.86
C ARG A 67 -14.60 16.08 -9.71
N ARG A 68 -13.33 16.47 -9.47
CA ARG A 68 -12.58 17.41 -10.34
C ARG A 68 -12.29 16.78 -11.68
N GLU A 69 -11.75 15.56 -11.71
CA GLU A 69 -11.48 14.82 -12.95
C GLU A 69 -12.79 14.54 -13.71
N TYR A 70 -13.87 14.20 -13.00
CA TYR A 70 -15.21 14.02 -13.56
C TYR A 70 -15.83 15.33 -14.05
N ARG A 71 -15.71 16.45 -13.30
CA ARG A 71 -16.18 17.78 -13.74
C ARG A 71 -15.39 18.28 -14.94
N ALA A 72 -14.08 18.09 -14.98
CA ALA A 72 -13.24 18.44 -16.12
C ALA A 72 -13.62 17.61 -17.36
N SER A 73 -13.79 16.30 -17.18
CA SER A 73 -14.18 15.38 -18.25
C SER A 73 -15.61 15.61 -18.74
N SER A 74 -16.56 15.83 -17.83
CA SER A 74 -17.97 16.12 -18.14
C SER A 74 -18.16 17.52 -18.74
N ALA A 75 -17.39 18.53 -18.32
CA ALA A 75 -17.41 19.85 -18.94
C ALA A 75 -16.86 19.83 -20.36
N GLY A 76 -15.81 19.03 -20.63
CA GLY A 76 -15.32 18.78 -21.98
C GLY A 76 -16.37 18.12 -22.86
N LEU A 77 -16.95 17.01 -22.37
CA LEU A 77 -18.00 16.27 -23.08
C LEU A 77 -19.25 17.14 -23.33
N ALA A 78 -19.69 17.92 -22.35
CA ALA A 78 -20.82 18.82 -22.47
C ALA A 78 -20.57 19.91 -23.52
N ARG A 79 -19.34 20.42 -23.62
CA ARG A 79 -18.94 21.40 -24.64
C ARG A 79 -18.97 20.78 -26.04
N THR A 80 -18.36 19.60 -26.21
CA THR A 80 -18.37 18.85 -27.48
C THR A 80 -19.78 18.48 -27.94
N LEU A 81 -20.66 18.09 -27.01
CA LEU A 81 -22.06 17.80 -27.31
C LEU A 81 -22.83 19.06 -27.69
N ARG A 82 -22.58 20.19 -27.02
CA ARG A 82 -23.26 21.48 -27.30
C ARG A 82 -22.82 22.08 -28.64
N GLU A 83 -21.57 21.88 -29.05
CA GLU A 83 -21.04 22.31 -30.35
C GLU A 83 -21.53 21.43 -31.52
N ARG A 84 -21.76 20.14 -31.29
CA ARG A 84 -22.16 19.19 -32.33
C ARG A 84 -23.66 18.95 -32.45
N LEU A 85 -24.46 19.37 -31.46
CA LEU A 85 -25.91 19.22 -31.50
C LEU A 85 -26.56 20.48 -32.10
N PRO A 86 -27.25 20.38 -33.25
CA PRO A 86 -27.98 21.51 -33.79
C PRO A 86 -29.09 21.93 -32.82
N ASP A 87 -29.28 23.25 -32.66
CA ASP A 87 -30.23 23.85 -31.70
C ASP A 87 -31.69 23.41 -31.91
N ARG A 88 -31.99 22.79 -33.06
CA ARG A 88 -33.31 22.26 -33.46
C ARG A 88 -33.44 20.72 -33.38
N ALA A 89 -32.61 20.03 -32.61
CA ALA A 89 -32.75 18.58 -32.43
C ALA A 89 -34.07 18.22 -31.73
N ASP A 90 -34.82 17.27 -32.29
CA ASP A 90 -36.05 16.70 -31.73
C ASP A 90 -35.87 16.32 -30.24
N PRO A 91 -36.80 16.69 -29.33
CA PRO A 91 -36.73 16.34 -27.91
C PRO A 91 -36.56 14.85 -27.64
N ARG A 92 -37.03 13.96 -28.53
CA ARG A 92 -36.82 12.50 -28.41
C ARG A 92 -35.37 12.10 -28.62
N LEU A 93 -34.68 12.74 -29.57
CA LEU A 93 -33.25 12.50 -29.83
C LEU A 93 -32.39 12.97 -28.64
N ARG A 94 -32.74 14.12 -28.04
CA ARG A 94 -32.06 14.63 -26.82
C ARG A 94 -32.15 13.64 -25.65
N ARG A 95 -33.32 13.03 -25.41
CA ARG A 95 -33.48 12.00 -24.35
C ARG A 95 -32.63 10.76 -24.62
N ARG A 96 -32.60 10.26 -25.86
CA ARG A 96 -31.78 9.10 -26.22
C ARG A 96 -30.29 9.34 -26.00
N LEU A 97 -29.80 10.52 -26.38
CA LEU A 97 -28.40 10.90 -26.17
C LEU A 97 -28.06 11.07 -24.69
N ALA A 98 -28.97 11.63 -23.88
CA ALA A 98 -28.76 11.74 -22.44
C ALA A 98 -28.68 10.37 -21.75
N VAL A 99 -29.55 9.42 -22.12
CA VAL A 99 -29.51 8.04 -21.62
C VAL A 99 -28.20 7.35 -22.03
N ALA A 100 -27.77 7.51 -23.29
CA ALA A 100 -26.51 6.94 -23.77
C ALA A 100 -25.30 7.51 -23.01
N ALA A 101 -25.28 8.82 -22.74
CA ALA A 101 -24.21 9.44 -21.95
C ALA A 101 -24.18 8.93 -20.50
N ALA A 102 -25.34 8.80 -19.85
CA ALA A 102 -25.44 8.26 -18.51
C ALA A 102 -24.97 6.78 -18.44
N ALA A 103 -25.36 5.97 -19.43
CA ALA A 103 -24.92 4.58 -19.53
C ALA A 103 -23.39 4.47 -19.73
N ALA A 104 -22.80 5.34 -20.57
CA ALA A 104 -21.36 5.38 -20.77
C ALA A 104 -20.60 5.75 -19.47
N VAL A 105 -21.09 6.74 -18.72
CA VAL A 105 -20.51 7.10 -17.42
C VAL A 105 -20.58 5.95 -16.42
N LEU A 106 -21.72 5.25 -16.35
CA LEU A 106 -21.89 4.10 -15.46
C LEU A 106 -20.92 2.97 -15.82
N LEU A 107 -20.74 2.66 -17.10
CA LEU A 107 -19.79 1.64 -17.56
C LEU A 107 -18.34 2.00 -17.22
N VAL A 108 -17.95 3.29 -17.31
CA VAL A 108 -16.62 3.73 -16.88
C VAL A 108 -16.44 3.59 -15.37
N ALA A 109 -17.45 3.97 -14.57
CA ALA A 109 -17.40 3.82 -13.12
C ALA A 109 -17.27 2.34 -12.71
N ILE A 110 -18.05 1.45 -13.34
CA ILE A 110 -17.95 -0.01 -13.16
C ILE A 110 -16.56 -0.49 -13.57
N GLY A 111 -16.04 -0.07 -14.73
CA GLY A 111 -14.70 -0.47 -15.18
C GLY A 111 -13.58 -0.01 -14.24
N VAL A 112 -13.73 1.14 -13.57
CA VAL A 112 -12.79 1.61 -12.55
C VAL A 112 -12.93 0.81 -11.26
N TRP A 113 -14.16 0.48 -10.85
CA TRP A 113 -14.44 -0.33 -9.65
C TRP A 113 -13.91 -1.76 -9.77
N PHE A 114 -14.06 -2.37 -10.95
CA PHE A 114 -13.60 -3.73 -11.25
C PHE A 114 -12.17 -3.77 -11.81
N ARG A 115 -11.35 -2.74 -11.59
CA ARG A 115 -9.94 -2.83 -11.96
C ARG A 115 -9.32 -4.00 -11.19
N PRO A 116 -8.74 -4.99 -11.90
CA PRO A 116 -8.13 -6.13 -11.23
C PRO A 116 -7.05 -5.62 -10.28
N VAL A 117 -7.11 -6.07 -9.03
CA VAL A 117 -6.03 -5.84 -8.07
C VAL A 117 -4.77 -6.41 -8.72
N PRO A 118 -3.71 -5.60 -8.92
CA PRO A 118 -2.50 -6.10 -9.53
C PRO A 118 -2.01 -7.30 -8.71
N ALA A 119 -1.74 -8.42 -9.38
CA ALA A 119 -1.19 -9.59 -8.71
C ALA A 119 0.06 -9.17 -7.92
N PRO A 120 0.24 -9.68 -6.68
CA PRO A 120 1.40 -9.31 -5.90
C PRO A 120 2.68 -9.67 -6.68
N PRO A 121 3.69 -8.78 -6.68
CA PRO A 121 4.94 -9.06 -7.34
C PRO A 121 5.54 -10.35 -6.77
N ARG A 122 6.02 -11.21 -7.68
CA ARG A 122 6.67 -12.47 -7.31
C ARG A 122 8.17 -12.34 -7.50
N LEU A 123 8.93 -12.85 -6.54
CA LEU A 123 10.39 -12.98 -6.64
C LEU A 123 10.73 -14.42 -6.99
N ALA A 124 11.52 -14.59 -8.03
CA ALA A 124 12.14 -15.86 -8.33
C ALA A 124 13.33 -16.07 -7.38
N LEU A 125 13.34 -17.20 -6.70
CA LEU A 125 14.43 -17.66 -5.88
C LEU A 125 15.32 -18.61 -6.68
N PRO A 126 16.58 -18.84 -6.25
CA PRO A 126 17.37 -19.96 -6.74
C PRO A 126 16.58 -21.27 -6.68
N GLY A 127 16.73 -22.14 -7.68
CA GLY A 127 15.95 -23.39 -7.76
C GLY A 127 14.53 -23.24 -8.33
N GLY A 128 14.15 -22.06 -8.85
CA GLY A 128 12.89 -21.85 -9.57
C GLY A 128 11.66 -21.64 -8.67
N ALA A 129 11.82 -21.71 -7.35
CA ALA A 129 10.76 -21.36 -6.41
C ALA A 129 10.37 -19.88 -6.56
N THR A 130 9.08 -19.57 -6.38
CA THR A 130 8.60 -18.17 -6.40
C THR A 130 7.90 -17.84 -5.10
N ILE A 131 8.23 -16.69 -4.52
CA ILE A 131 7.56 -16.15 -3.33
C ILE A 131 6.79 -14.89 -3.69
N ALA A 132 5.60 -14.73 -3.12
CA ALA A 132 4.85 -13.48 -3.22
C ALA A 132 5.42 -12.45 -2.26
N LEU A 133 5.67 -11.22 -2.73
CA LEU A 133 6.11 -10.13 -1.87
C LEU A 133 4.91 -9.29 -1.48
N ALA A 134 4.66 -9.23 -0.18
CA ALA A 134 3.83 -8.21 0.41
C ALA A 134 4.67 -6.93 0.54
N PRO A 135 4.36 -5.83 -0.17
CA PRO A 135 5.02 -4.56 0.07
C PRO A 135 4.73 -4.09 1.51
N PRO A 136 5.73 -3.62 2.27
CA PRO A 136 5.46 -3.04 3.58
C PRO A 136 4.62 -1.78 3.40
N PRO A 137 3.73 -1.44 4.36
CA PRO A 137 3.02 -0.17 4.30
C PRO A 137 4.03 0.98 4.30
N LEU A 138 3.83 1.96 3.43
CA LEU A 138 4.64 3.18 3.44
C LEU A 138 4.18 4.04 4.62
N LEU A 139 4.94 4.04 5.70
CA LEU A 139 4.66 4.90 6.85
C LEU A 139 4.75 6.38 6.43
N PRO A 140 3.92 7.27 7.03
CA PRO A 140 4.07 8.69 6.82
C PRO A 140 5.48 9.11 7.28
N SER A 141 6.10 10.04 6.55
CA SER A 141 7.37 10.62 6.99
C SER A 141 7.17 11.22 8.38
N PRO A 142 8.08 11.01 9.34
CA PRO A 142 8.04 11.76 10.59
C PRO A 142 8.12 13.24 10.24
N VAL A 143 7.01 13.96 10.42
CA VAL A 143 6.93 15.39 10.10
C VAL A 143 7.75 16.12 11.15
N LEU A 144 8.97 16.51 10.80
CA LEU A 144 9.71 17.49 11.59
C LEU A 144 8.99 18.82 11.42
N ARG A 145 8.49 19.37 12.53
CA ARG A 145 7.73 20.64 12.57
C ARG A 145 8.49 21.72 11.78
N GLY A 146 7.88 22.21 10.70
CA GLY A 146 8.42 23.28 9.85
C GLY A 146 8.85 22.85 8.43
N GLU A 147 8.68 21.60 8.03
CA GLU A 147 9.10 21.09 6.70
C GLU A 147 7.95 20.74 5.74
N GLU A 148 7.07 21.69 5.40
CA GLU A 148 5.94 21.47 4.48
C GLU A 148 6.35 20.92 3.09
N ALA A 149 7.56 21.24 2.61
CA ALA A 149 8.05 20.76 1.32
C ALA A 149 8.39 19.25 1.32
N ALA A 150 8.60 18.64 2.49
CA ALA A 150 8.80 17.21 2.65
C ALA A 150 7.54 16.43 2.28
N ASP A 151 6.40 16.98 2.69
CA ASP A 151 5.11 16.31 2.66
C ASP A 151 4.65 16.12 1.22
N GLY A 152 4.83 17.12 0.36
CA GLY A 152 4.52 16.99 -1.07
C GLY A 152 5.37 15.95 -1.80
N ALA A 153 6.66 15.83 -1.44
CA ALA A 153 7.55 14.83 -2.04
C ALA A 153 7.18 13.41 -1.58
N TRP A 154 6.90 13.24 -0.29
CA TRP A 154 6.49 11.96 0.29
C TRP A 154 5.12 11.52 -0.22
N ALA A 155 4.13 12.41 -0.27
CA ALA A 155 2.81 12.12 -0.82
C ALA A 155 2.88 11.63 -2.28
N ALA A 156 3.76 12.22 -3.09
CA ALA A 156 3.99 11.77 -4.46
C ALA A 156 4.66 10.38 -4.53
N ILE A 157 5.56 10.06 -3.58
CA ILE A 157 6.16 8.73 -3.43
C ILE A 157 5.09 7.72 -3.02
N ALA A 158 4.28 8.03 -2.00
CA ALA A 158 3.19 7.19 -1.51
C ALA A 158 2.16 6.90 -2.61
N SER A 159 1.79 7.90 -3.39
CA SER A 159 0.90 7.72 -4.54
C SER A 159 1.50 6.80 -5.61
N ASP A 160 2.79 6.93 -5.92
CA ASP A 160 3.47 6.02 -6.86
C ASP A 160 3.59 4.60 -6.28
N TYR A 161 3.85 4.46 -4.99
CA TYR A 161 3.99 3.20 -4.27
C TYR A 161 2.66 2.43 -4.25
N ALA A 162 1.59 3.07 -3.79
CA ALA A 162 0.24 2.48 -3.73
C ALA A 162 -0.31 2.09 -5.11
N ALA A 163 0.08 2.82 -6.16
CA ALA A 163 -0.29 2.50 -7.54
C ALA A 163 0.59 1.41 -8.19
N GLY A 164 1.49 0.75 -7.44
CA GLY A 164 2.41 -0.27 -7.95
C GLY A 164 3.49 0.27 -8.90
N ARG A 165 3.68 1.60 -8.97
CA ARG A 165 4.65 2.26 -9.85
C ARG A 165 6.03 2.32 -9.20
N TYR A 166 6.52 1.16 -8.75
CA TYR A 166 7.71 1.05 -7.90
C TYR A 166 8.98 1.68 -8.51
N ARG A 167 9.20 1.58 -9.84
CA ARG A 167 10.32 2.27 -10.51
C ARG A 167 10.27 3.80 -10.35
N ARG A 168 9.07 4.39 -10.43
CA ARG A 168 8.89 5.84 -10.25
C ARG A 168 9.08 6.25 -8.80
N ALA A 169 8.52 5.46 -7.86
CA ALA A 169 8.71 5.66 -6.42
C ALA A 169 10.20 5.61 -6.04
N ALA A 170 10.93 4.59 -6.50
CA ALA A 170 12.38 4.46 -6.28
C ALA A 170 13.17 5.67 -6.80
N ALA A 171 12.85 6.17 -8.00
CA ALA A 171 13.51 7.34 -8.57
C ALA A 171 13.22 8.63 -7.77
N ARG A 172 12.02 8.78 -7.20
CA ARG A 172 11.66 9.88 -6.30
C ARG A 172 12.37 9.76 -4.96
N LEU A 173 12.41 8.58 -4.37
CA LEU A 173 13.15 8.30 -3.13
C LEU A 173 14.64 8.59 -3.29
N ALA A 174 15.25 8.22 -4.41
CA ALA A 174 16.65 8.55 -4.69
C ALA A 174 16.90 10.06 -4.80
N ARG A 175 15.93 10.84 -5.33
CA ARG A 175 16.01 12.32 -5.33
C ARG A 175 15.84 12.89 -3.93
N LEU A 176 14.94 12.31 -3.13
CA LEU A 176 14.71 12.73 -1.74
C LEU A 176 15.96 12.45 -0.88
N GLU A 177 16.57 11.27 -1.00
CA GLU A 177 17.83 10.88 -0.35
C GLU A 177 18.95 11.89 -0.64
N ARG A 178 19.10 12.33 -1.90
CA ARG A 178 20.09 13.36 -2.25
C ARG A 178 19.83 14.73 -1.62
N ARG A 179 18.55 15.10 -1.45
CA ARG A 179 18.15 16.35 -0.80
C ARG A 179 18.22 16.26 0.72
N ARG A 180 18.07 15.05 1.26
CA ARG A 180 18.02 14.75 2.70
C ARG A 180 18.80 13.47 3.03
N PRO A 181 20.14 13.55 3.09
CA PRO A 181 20.98 12.37 3.33
C PRO A 181 20.75 11.69 4.69
N GLY A 182 20.07 12.36 5.63
CA GLY A 182 19.77 11.83 6.97
C GLY A 182 18.41 11.12 7.11
N LEU A 183 17.58 11.07 6.06
CA LEU A 183 16.28 10.42 6.09
C LEU A 183 16.46 8.90 5.95
N GLU A 184 16.40 8.19 7.08
CA GLU A 184 16.73 6.76 7.19
C GLU A 184 15.79 5.85 6.41
N GLU A 185 14.51 6.23 6.34
CA GLU A 185 13.47 5.44 5.70
C GLU A 185 13.60 5.47 4.17
N ALA A 186 14.23 6.51 3.63
CA ALA A 186 14.39 6.67 2.19
C ALA A 186 15.16 5.51 1.53
N PRO A 187 16.36 5.11 1.98
CA PRO A 187 17.06 3.96 1.42
C PRO A 187 16.31 2.64 1.65
N PHE A 188 15.60 2.47 2.78
CA PHE A 188 14.77 1.28 3.03
C PHE A 188 13.67 1.14 1.98
N TYR A 189 12.77 2.13 1.88
CA TYR A 189 11.68 2.07 0.91
C TYR A 189 12.16 2.09 -0.54
N ARG A 190 13.30 2.73 -0.82
CA ARG A 190 13.92 2.68 -2.15
C ARG A 190 14.35 1.25 -2.48
N GLY A 191 14.98 0.57 -1.52
CA GLY A 191 15.37 -0.82 -1.64
C GLY A 191 14.19 -1.74 -1.94
N VAL A 192 13.10 -1.61 -1.17
CA VAL A 192 11.87 -2.38 -1.40
C VAL A 192 11.28 -2.08 -2.78
N CYS A 193 11.18 -0.80 -3.18
CA CYS A 193 10.69 -0.43 -4.52
C CYS A 193 11.53 -1.03 -5.65
N LEU A 194 12.86 -1.06 -5.50
CA LEU A 194 13.76 -1.64 -6.50
C LEU A 194 13.57 -3.16 -6.60
N LEU A 195 13.40 -3.83 -5.45
CA LEU A 195 13.14 -5.27 -5.42
C LEU A 195 11.83 -5.62 -6.13
N LEU A 196 10.75 -4.90 -5.80
CA LEU A 196 9.43 -5.07 -6.42
C LEU A 196 9.42 -4.68 -7.91
N ALA A 197 10.37 -3.87 -8.36
CA ALA A 197 10.56 -3.48 -9.76
C ALA A 197 11.44 -4.44 -10.58
N GLY A 198 11.93 -5.52 -9.96
CA GLY A 198 12.81 -6.50 -10.58
C GLY A 198 14.27 -6.06 -10.69
N ASP A 199 14.74 -5.17 -9.81
CA ASP A 199 16.15 -4.75 -9.72
C ASP A 199 16.75 -5.19 -8.37
N PRO A 200 17.10 -6.48 -8.22
CA PRO A 200 17.58 -7.02 -6.95
C PRO A 200 18.97 -6.49 -6.57
N ARG A 201 19.82 -6.14 -7.55
CA ARG A 201 21.13 -5.54 -7.30
C ARG A 201 20.98 -4.14 -6.71
N GLY A 202 20.18 -3.28 -7.34
CA GLY A 202 19.90 -1.95 -6.82
C GLY A 202 19.20 -1.99 -5.46
N ALA A 203 18.31 -2.96 -5.25
CA ALA A 203 17.65 -3.19 -3.97
C ALA A 203 18.65 -3.51 -2.86
N ARG A 204 19.53 -4.48 -3.09
CA ARG A 204 20.59 -4.88 -2.16
C ARG A 204 21.42 -3.67 -1.72
N ASP A 205 21.92 -2.90 -2.68
CA ASP A 205 22.80 -1.76 -2.39
C ASP A 205 22.06 -0.68 -1.54
N ALA A 206 20.77 -0.46 -1.80
CA ALA A 206 19.96 0.49 -1.01
C ALA A 206 19.64 -0.05 0.41
N LEU A 207 19.31 -1.33 0.53
CA LEU A 207 18.99 -1.98 1.82
C LEU A 207 20.22 -2.15 2.69
N ALA A 208 21.39 -2.43 2.11
CA ALA A 208 22.66 -2.46 2.84
C ALA A 208 22.98 -1.08 3.44
N ARG A 209 22.74 0.01 2.69
CA ARG A 209 22.83 1.38 3.23
C ARG A 209 21.84 1.60 4.36
N ALA A 210 20.57 1.27 4.17
CA ALA A 210 19.55 1.39 5.23
C ALA A 210 19.99 0.65 6.51
N ARG A 211 20.47 -0.59 6.39
CA ARG A 211 20.97 -1.40 7.51
C ARG A 211 22.11 -0.71 8.25
N SER A 212 23.09 -0.16 7.53
CA SER A 212 24.21 0.56 8.13
C SER A 212 23.76 1.80 8.92
N MET A 213 22.79 2.57 8.39
CA MET A 213 22.24 3.75 9.04
C MET A 213 21.47 3.40 10.32
N SER A 214 20.60 2.39 10.26
CA SER A 214 19.84 1.92 11.43
C SER A 214 20.74 1.31 12.50
N ALA A 215 21.75 0.53 12.10
CA ALA A 215 22.72 -0.06 13.04
C ALA A 215 23.52 1.01 13.78
N ALA A 216 23.95 2.08 13.10
CA ALA A 216 24.65 3.21 13.72
C ALA A 216 23.82 3.94 14.79
N ARG A 217 22.49 3.79 14.77
CA ARG A 217 21.54 4.40 15.72
C ARG A 217 20.94 3.40 16.70
N GLY A 218 21.33 2.13 16.64
CA GLY A 218 20.78 1.07 17.51
C GLY A 218 19.31 0.74 17.22
N MET A 219 18.82 1.04 16.01
CA MET A 219 17.43 0.78 15.63
C MET A 219 17.23 -0.69 15.22
N PRO A 220 16.04 -1.29 15.48
CA PRO A 220 15.73 -2.64 15.03
C PRO A 220 15.87 -2.79 13.51
N THR A 221 16.53 -3.87 13.07
CA THR A 221 16.84 -4.11 11.64
C THR A 221 16.03 -5.25 11.02
N GLY A 222 15.09 -5.87 11.75
CA GLY A 222 14.37 -7.08 11.29
C GLY A 222 13.76 -6.95 9.90
N SER A 223 12.97 -5.90 9.64
CA SER A 223 12.40 -5.66 8.30
C SER A 223 13.46 -5.42 7.23
N ILE A 224 14.55 -4.72 7.57
CA ILE A 224 15.66 -4.47 6.64
C ILE A 224 16.36 -5.79 6.29
N ASP A 225 16.67 -6.62 7.28
CA ASP A 225 17.31 -7.93 7.11
C ASP A 225 16.43 -8.89 6.31
N TYR A 226 15.10 -8.85 6.48
CA TYR A 226 14.17 -9.63 5.64
C TYR A 226 14.29 -9.26 4.16
N TYR A 227 14.06 -7.98 3.80
CA TYR A 227 14.11 -7.56 2.40
C TYR A 227 15.52 -7.64 1.81
N LEU A 228 16.56 -7.42 2.64
CA LEU A 228 17.95 -7.58 2.20
C LEU A 228 18.21 -9.05 1.86
N GLY A 229 17.76 -9.99 2.71
CA GLY A 229 17.86 -11.41 2.43
C GLY A 229 17.20 -11.80 1.10
N LEU A 230 15.99 -11.29 0.85
CA LEU A 230 15.31 -11.50 -0.44
C LEU A 230 16.09 -10.91 -1.63
N ALA A 231 16.64 -9.71 -1.49
CA ALA A 231 17.43 -9.08 -2.55
C ALA A 231 18.74 -9.84 -2.85
N GLU A 232 19.40 -10.40 -1.83
CA GLU A 232 20.59 -11.23 -1.99
C GLU A 232 20.27 -12.55 -2.70
N LEU A 233 19.21 -13.25 -2.30
CA LEU A 233 18.76 -14.48 -2.94
C LEU A 233 18.44 -14.26 -4.42
N ALA A 234 17.69 -13.21 -4.73
CA ALA A 234 17.34 -12.85 -6.11
C ALA A 234 18.55 -12.38 -6.94
N SER A 235 19.65 -12.01 -6.28
CA SER A 235 20.92 -11.67 -6.93
C SER A 235 21.87 -12.87 -7.05
N GLY A 236 21.49 -14.05 -6.56
CA GLY A 236 22.31 -15.28 -6.58
C GLY A 236 23.27 -15.43 -5.40
N HIS A 237 23.22 -14.55 -4.40
CA HIS A 237 24.08 -14.60 -3.20
C HIS A 237 23.39 -15.43 -2.11
N LEU A 238 23.39 -16.74 -2.27
CA LEU A 238 22.64 -17.67 -1.41
C LEU A 238 23.07 -17.60 0.06
N ALA A 239 24.38 -17.57 0.31
CA ALA A 239 24.93 -17.58 1.68
C ALA A 239 24.56 -16.29 2.44
N GLU A 240 24.75 -15.15 1.79
CA GLU A 240 24.43 -13.82 2.32
C GLU A 240 22.93 -13.66 2.55
N GLY A 241 22.12 -14.11 1.60
CA GLY A 241 20.67 -14.12 1.71
C GLY A 241 20.18 -14.93 2.89
N ARG A 242 20.70 -16.16 3.04
CA ARG A 242 20.39 -17.03 4.19
C ARG A 242 20.79 -16.39 5.50
N ALA A 243 22.00 -15.82 5.58
CA ALA A 243 22.48 -15.17 6.79
C ALA A 243 21.61 -13.96 7.19
N ALA A 244 21.11 -13.18 6.23
CA ALA A 244 20.20 -12.07 6.50
C ALA A 244 18.82 -12.54 6.99
N LEU A 245 18.25 -13.58 6.38
CA LEU A 245 16.98 -14.14 6.82
C LEU A 245 17.06 -14.78 8.21
N VAL A 246 18.18 -15.43 8.55
CA VAL A 246 18.43 -15.95 9.91
C VAL A 246 18.42 -14.81 10.93
N ARG A 247 19.11 -13.70 10.65
CA ARG A 247 19.06 -12.52 11.55
C ARG A 247 17.67 -11.95 11.69
N CYS A 248 16.88 -11.88 10.62
CA CYS A 248 15.49 -11.43 10.70
C CYS A 248 14.66 -12.37 11.59
N ARG A 249 14.77 -13.69 11.40
CA ARG A 249 14.06 -14.68 12.21
C ARG A 249 14.42 -14.55 13.69
N ASP A 250 15.72 -14.57 13.98
CA ASP A 250 16.24 -14.60 15.35
C ASP A 250 16.01 -13.25 16.07
N GLY A 251 15.95 -12.14 15.32
CA GLY A 251 15.61 -10.82 15.84
C GLY A 251 14.12 -10.61 16.12
N GLY A 252 13.25 -11.52 15.67
CA GLY A 252 11.80 -11.41 15.81
C GLY A 252 11.16 -10.32 14.93
N GLY A 253 9.96 -9.88 15.33
CA GLY A 253 9.22 -8.82 14.63
C GLY A 253 8.32 -9.32 13.50
N PRO A 254 7.73 -8.41 12.71
CA PRO A 254 6.62 -8.71 11.79
C PRO A 254 7.00 -9.60 10.60
N HIS A 255 8.30 -9.82 10.35
CA HIS A 255 8.80 -10.62 9.24
C HIS A 255 9.49 -11.92 9.67
N ALA A 256 9.54 -12.25 10.96
CA ALA A 256 10.25 -13.44 11.45
C ALA A 256 9.66 -14.74 10.87
N ASP A 257 8.34 -14.89 10.89
CA ASP A 257 7.66 -16.08 10.35
C ASP A 257 7.86 -16.22 8.83
N ALA A 258 7.77 -15.09 8.11
CA ALA A 258 8.02 -15.06 6.67
C ALA A 258 9.48 -15.44 6.36
N ALA A 259 10.44 -14.99 7.18
CA ALA A 259 11.84 -15.37 7.03
C ALA A 259 12.05 -16.88 7.26
N SER A 260 11.40 -17.46 8.28
CA SER A 260 11.41 -18.91 8.54
C SER A 260 10.90 -19.70 7.34
N GLN A 261 9.76 -19.30 6.78
CA GLN A 261 9.18 -19.98 5.60
C GLN A 261 10.14 -19.97 4.40
N VAL A 262 10.83 -18.84 4.16
CA VAL A 262 11.83 -18.78 3.08
C VAL A 262 13.05 -19.66 3.40
N LEU A 263 13.51 -19.70 4.65
CA LEU A 263 14.63 -20.55 5.06
C LEU A 263 14.30 -22.05 4.91
N ASP A 264 13.07 -22.46 5.23
CA ASP A 264 12.60 -23.84 5.07
C ASP A 264 12.52 -24.24 3.59
N LEU A 265 12.01 -23.34 2.74
CA LEU A 265 12.02 -23.52 1.29
C LEU A 265 13.43 -23.70 0.74
N LEU A 266 14.40 -22.90 1.20
CA LEU A 266 15.80 -23.02 0.78
C LEU A 266 16.45 -24.32 1.27
N ALA A 267 16.10 -24.80 2.46
CA ALA A 267 16.61 -26.07 2.97
C ALA A 267 16.16 -27.24 2.08
N GLY A 268 14.88 -27.26 1.68
CA GLY A 268 14.35 -28.29 0.78
C GLY A 268 14.98 -28.31 -0.62
N LEU A 269 15.58 -27.20 -1.07
CA LEU A 269 16.31 -27.14 -2.35
C LEU A 269 17.74 -27.69 -2.26
N GLY A 270 18.38 -27.59 -1.10
CA GLY A 270 19.76 -28.06 -0.89
C GLY A 270 19.89 -29.58 -0.85
N ASP A 271 18.81 -30.28 -0.51
CA ASP A 271 18.77 -31.74 -0.43
C ASP A 271 18.56 -32.42 -1.80
N GLN A 272 18.26 -31.66 -2.85
CA GLN A 272 18.14 -32.22 -4.20
C GLN A 272 19.53 -32.36 -4.85
N PRO A 273 19.95 -33.58 -5.25
CA PRO A 273 21.19 -33.76 -5.99
C PRO A 273 21.12 -32.95 -7.30
N PRO A 274 22.23 -32.39 -7.79
CA PRO A 274 22.23 -31.61 -9.02
C PRO A 274 21.72 -32.48 -10.18
N GLU A 275 20.51 -32.19 -10.67
CA GLU A 275 19.91 -32.84 -11.84
C GLU A 275 20.84 -32.60 -13.03
N GLY A 276 21.65 -33.62 -13.36
CA GLY A 276 22.65 -33.52 -14.42
C GLY A 276 23.98 -34.23 -14.15
N SER A 277 24.22 -34.79 -12.95
CA SER A 277 25.38 -35.66 -12.72
C SER A 277 25.13 -37.12 -13.17
N THR A 278 24.65 -37.32 -14.39
CA THR A 278 24.75 -38.63 -15.06
C THR A 278 26.05 -38.66 -15.82
N SER A 279 27.05 -39.29 -15.22
CA SER A 279 28.34 -39.63 -15.83
C SER A 279 28.19 -40.51 -17.07
#